data_AF-B9ERD6-F1
#
_entry.id   AF-B9ERD6-F1
#
_cell.length_a   1.000
_cell.length_b   1.000
_cell.length_c   1.000
_cell.angle_alpha   90.00
_cell.angle_beta   90.00
_cell.angle_gamma   90.00
#
_symmetry.space_group_name_H-M   'P 1'
#
loop_
_entity.id
_entity.type
_entity.pdbx_description
1 polymer ?
#
loop_
_entity_poly.entity_id
_entity_poly.type
_entity_poly.pdbx_seq_one_letter_code
_entity_poly.pdbx_strand_id
1 'polypeptide(L)' 'MNKRTAMDDQLLSLALAQGTSSSRAAVFNPAGQLIANACVHPPTAPAPLLDT' A
#
# COMPACT_ATOMS: atom_id res chain seq x y z
N MET A 1 -26.49 -32.02 -6.90
CA MET A 1 -25.28 -31.62 -7.64
C MET A 1 -25.06 -30.14 -7.37
N ASN A 2 -24.15 -29.82 -6.45
CA ASN A 2 -24.08 -28.50 -5.85
C ASN A 2 -22.87 -27.81 -6.48
N LYS A 3 -23.13 -26.89 -7.41
CA LYS A 3 -22.09 -26.17 -8.14
C LYS A 3 -21.51 -25.12 -7.21
N ARG A 4 -20.45 -25.46 -6.48
CA ARG A 4 -19.63 -24.45 -5.82
C ARG A 4 -18.86 -23.75 -6.93
N THR A 5 -19.28 -22.53 -7.29
CA THR A 5 -18.47 -21.63 -8.09
C THR A 5 -17.15 -21.47 -7.36
N ALA A 6 -16.07 -22.04 -7.91
CA ALA A 6 -14.74 -21.76 -7.41
C ALA A 6 -14.50 -20.27 -7.67
N MET A 7 -14.47 -19.47 -6.60
CA MET A 7 -13.93 -18.12 -6.69
C MET A 7 -12.45 -18.33 -7.00
N ASP A 8 -11.99 -17.88 -8.17
CA ASP A 8 -10.58 -17.93 -8.52
C ASP A 8 -9.86 -16.96 -7.58
N ASP A 9 -9.33 -17.48 -6.47
CA ASP A 9 -8.51 -16.72 -5.54
C ASP A 9 -7.21 -16.33 -6.26
N GLN A 10 -7.23 -15.21 -6.99
CA GLN A 10 -6.04 -14.68 -7.63
C GLN A 10 -5.02 -14.26 -6.57
N LEU A 11 -3.89 -14.96 -6.52
CA LEU A 11 -2.78 -14.62 -5.63
C LEU A 11 -2.19 -13.26 -6.00
N LEU A 12 -2.16 -12.35 -5.02
CA LEU A 12 -1.59 -11.02 -5.15
C LEU A 12 -0.32 -10.89 -4.32
N SER A 13 0.63 -10.11 -4.82
CA SER A 13 1.90 -9.83 -4.13
C SER A 13 1.87 -8.43 -3.51
N LEU A 14 2.17 -8.33 -2.21
CA LEU A 14 2.29 -7.05 -1.49
C LEU A 14 3.77 -6.67 -1.33
N ALA A 15 4.15 -5.50 -1.86
CA ALA A 15 5.45 -4.89 -1.63
C ALA A 15 5.32 -3.71 -0.66
N LEU A 16 6.22 -3.65 0.32
CA LEU A 16 6.33 -2.56 1.29
C LEU A 16 7.67 -1.84 1.09
N ALA A 17 7.63 -0.51 0.98
CA ALA A 17 8.82 0.32 0.87
C ALA A 17 8.76 1.42 1.93
N GLN A 18 9.75 1.43 2.82
CA GLN A 18 9.87 2.43 3.88
C GLN A 18 10.95 3.44 3.49
N GLY A 19 10.54 4.63 3.14
CA GLY A 19 11.42 5.78 2.93
C GLY A 19 11.52 6.66 4.17
N THR A 20 12.49 7.58 4.17
CA THR A 20 12.70 8.53 5.26
C THR A 20 11.58 9.57 5.39
N SER A 21 11.00 9.98 4.26
CA SER A 21 9.94 10.99 4.17
C SER A 21 8.58 10.38 3.81
N SER A 22 8.51 9.11 3.44
CA SER A 22 7.24 8.46 3.11
C SER A 22 7.34 6.94 3.25
N SER A 23 6.24 6.30 3.62
CA SER A 23 6.07 4.85 3.53
C SER A 23 5.09 4.52 2.41
N ARG A 24 5.36 3.44 1.68
CA ARG A 24 4.57 2.99 0.53
C ARG A 24 4.21 1.52 0.63
N ALA A 25 3.02 1.19 0.16
CA ALA A 25 2.54 -0.18 0.00
C ALA A 25 1.96 -0.35 -1.41
N ALA A 26 2.36 -1.39 -2.13
CA ALA A 26 1.91 -1.65 -3.49
C ALA A 26 1.47 -3.11 -3.65
N VAL A 27 0.35 -3.32 -4.33
CA VAL A 27 -0.20 -4.65 -4.65
C VAL A 27 -0.02 -4.93 -6.12
N PHE A 28 0.54 -6.09 -6.45
CA PHE A 28 0.79 -6.54 -7.82
C PHE A 28 0.04 -7.83 -8.14
N ASN A 29 -0.38 -7.99 -9.39
CA ASN A 29 -0.91 -9.25 -9.90
C ASN A 29 0.25 -10.23 -10.27
N PRO A 30 -0.04 -11.49 -10.61
CA PRO A 30 0.98 -12.46 -11.02
C PRO A 30 1.76 -12.08 -12.28
N ALA A 31 1.20 -11.23 -13.14
CA ALA A 31 1.88 -10.68 -14.31
C ALA A 31 2.82 -9.51 -13.97
N GLY A 32 2.95 -9.14 -12.68
CA GLY A 32 3.78 -8.02 -12.21
C GLY A 32 3.14 -6.63 -12.42
N GLN A 33 1.85 -6.56 -12.79
CA GLN A 33 1.14 -5.30 -12.98
C GLN A 33 0.66 -4.76 -11.63
N LEU A 34 0.81 -3.45 -11.44
CA LEU A 34 0.30 -2.75 -10.26
C LEU A 34 -1.24 -2.72 -10.28
N ILE A 35 -1.86 -3.19 -9.20
CA ILE A 35 -3.31 -3.12 -8.98
C ILE A 35 -3.67 -1.95 -8.06
N ALA A 36 -2.91 -1.75 -6.98
CA ALA A 36 -3.16 -0.70 -6.00
C ALA A 36 -1.87 -0.18 -5.38
N ASN A 37 -1.88 1.08 -4.94
CA ASN A 37 -0.74 1.71 -4.26
C ASN A 37 -1.24 2.70 -3.20
N ALA A 38 -0.64 2.64 -2.02
CA ALA A 38 -0.83 3.60 -0.93
C ALA A 38 0.51 4.26 -0.59
N CYS A 39 0.48 5.56 -0.28
CA CYS A 39 1.63 6.34 0.14
C CYS A 39 1.22 7.22 1.32
N VAL A 40 2.00 7.17 2.40
CA VAL A 40 1.77 7.96 3.61
C VAL A 40 3.03 8.74 3.92
N HIS A 41 2.88 10.05 4.10
CA HIS A 41 3.92 10.92 4.66
C HIS A 41 3.79 10.90 6.20
N PRO A 42 4.90 10.90 6.95
CA PRO A 42 4.83 11.09 8.39
C PRO A 42 4.16 12.45 8.66
N PRO A 43 3.37 12.58 9.74
CA PRO A 43 2.76 13.84 10.09
C PRO A 43 3.86 14.91 10.22
N THR A 44 3.70 16.02 9.52
CA THR A 44 4.58 17.17 9.67
C THR A 44 4.46 17.65 11.11
N ALA A 45 5.55 17.60 11.88
CA ALA A 45 5.57 18.18 13.21
C ALA A 45 5.30 19.70 13.07
N PRO A 46 4.40 20.28 13.88
CA PRO A 46 4.18 21.72 13.86
C PRO A 46 5.51 22.43 14.13
N ALA A 47 5.80 23.48 13.36
CA ALA A 47 6.97 24.30 13.60
C ALA A 47 6.94 24.81 15.05
N PRO A 48 8.08 24.83 15.77
CA PRO A 48 8.11 25.42 17.10
C PRO A 48 7.64 26.87 17.00
N LEU A 49 6.68 27.24 17.86
CA LEU A 49 6.27 28.64 18.02
C LEU A 49 7.52 29.44 18.41
N LEU A 50 7.95 30.30 17.49
CA LEU A 50 8.98 31.27 17.78
C LEU A 50 8.32 32.38 18.60
N ASP A 51 8.38 32.28 19.93
CA ASP A 51 8.09 33.43 20.80
C ASP A 51 9.08 34.55 20.45
N THR A 52 8.56 35.65 19.90
CA THR A 52 9.26 36.92 19.70
C THR A 52 8.46 38.01 20.39
#